data_AF-A0A8W4F7B8-F1
#
_entry.id   AF-A0A8W4F7B8-F1
#
_cell.length_a   1.000
_cell.length_b   1.000
_cell.length_c   1.000
_cell.angle_alpha   90.00
_cell.angle_beta   90.00
_cell.angle_gamma   90.00
#
_symmetry.space_group_name_H-M   'P 1'
#
loop_
_entity.id
_entity.type
_entity.pdbx_description
1 polymer ?
#
loop_
_entity_poly.entity_id
_entity_poly.type
_entity_poly.pdbx_seq_one_letter_code
_entity_poly.pdbx_strand_id
1 'polypeptide(L)'
;SFMEYRVEIHSIEKLSLAQTIMKARLKGAQTGRNLLKKKSDALTLRFRQILKKIIETKMLMGEVMREAAFSLAEAKFTAGDFSTTVIQNVNKAQVKIRAKKDNVAGVTLPVFEHYHEGTDSYELTGLARGGEQLAKLKRNYAKAVELLVELASLQVSSNRAGELLKPSSCVVSGYISRSLVYDSLFLPFL
;
A
#
# COMPACT_ATOMS: atom_id res chain seq x y z
N SER A 1 10.97 72.86 3.91
CA SER A 1 10.98 72.53 2.47
C SER A 1 12.07 71.53 2.07
N PHE A 2 13.38 71.83 2.08
CA PHE A 2 14.40 70.89 1.53
C PHE A 2 14.55 69.55 2.29
N MET A 3 14.44 69.58 3.63
CA MET A 3 14.43 68.35 4.46
C MET A 3 13.19 67.48 4.22
N GLU A 4 12.06 68.11 3.88
CA GLU A 4 10.77 67.44 3.62
C GLU A 4 10.83 66.64 2.32
N TYR A 5 11.33 67.25 1.25
CA TYR A 5 11.61 66.57 -0.03
C TYR A 5 12.62 65.42 0.12
N ARG A 6 13.62 65.55 1.00
CA ARG A 6 14.59 64.47 1.26
C ARG A 6 13.94 63.27 1.97
N VAL A 7 13.03 63.51 2.91
CA VAL A 7 12.25 62.45 3.57
C VAL A 7 11.26 61.79 2.59
N GLU A 8 10.70 62.57 1.67
CA GLU A 8 9.78 62.10 0.62
C GLU A 8 10.49 61.21 -0.41
N ILE A 9 11.65 61.62 -0.92
CA ILE A 9 12.47 60.82 -1.86
C ILE A 9 12.93 59.51 -1.20
N HIS A 10 13.37 59.57 0.06
CA HIS A 10 13.81 58.37 0.78
C HIS A 10 12.65 57.39 1.07
N SER A 11 11.42 57.91 1.18
CA SER A 11 10.21 57.10 1.32
C SER A 11 9.78 56.47 -0.01
N ILE A 12 9.94 57.18 -1.14
CA ILE A 12 9.68 56.66 -2.49
C ILE A 12 10.67 55.54 -2.85
N GLU A 13 11.95 55.69 -2.54
CA GLU A 13 12.96 54.63 -2.76
C GLU A 13 12.68 53.36 -1.93
N LYS A 14 12.26 53.51 -0.66
CA LYS A 14 11.83 52.38 0.18
C LYS A 14 10.60 51.67 -0.41
N LEU A 15 9.66 52.40 -1.00
CA LEU A 15 8.47 51.84 -1.65
C LEU A 15 8.83 51.03 -2.91
N SER A 16 9.78 51.52 -3.71
CA SER A 16 10.32 50.84 -4.91
C SER A 16 11.02 49.52 -4.58
N LEU A 17 11.90 49.54 -3.58
CA LEU A 17 12.58 48.35 -3.08
C LEU A 17 11.58 47.32 -2.52
N ALA A 18 10.59 47.78 -1.74
CA ALA A 18 9.51 46.94 -1.24
C ALA A 18 8.69 46.30 -2.36
N GLN A 19 8.35 47.04 -3.42
CA GLN A 19 7.61 46.52 -4.57
C GLN A 19 8.40 45.43 -5.31
N THR A 20 9.71 45.61 -5.47
CA THR A 20 10.59 44.60 -6.09
C THR A 20 10.66 43.32 -5.27
N ILE A 21 10.77 43.45 -3.93
CA ILE A 21 10.73 42.30 -3.00
C ILE A 21 9.38 41.58 -3.07
N MET A 22 8.26 42.32 -3.09
CA MET A 22 6.93 41.73 -3.20
C MET A 22 6.71 41.01 -4.54
N LYS A 23 7.20 41.57 -5.66
CA LYS A 23 7.16 40.92 -6.99
C LYS A 23 8.01 39.64 -7.01
N ALA A 24 9.18 39.65 -6.40
CA ALA A 24 10.04 38.47 -6.27
C ALA A 24 9.37 37.37 -5.42
N ARG A 25 8.77 37.74 -4.28
CA ARG A 25 7.99 36.83 -3.42
C ARG A 25 6.78 36.25 -4.16
N LEU A 26 6.06 37.07 -4.93
CA LEU A 26 4.93 36.62 -5.73
C LEU A 26 5.36 35.59 -6.80
N LYS A 27 6.44 35.86 -7.53
CA LYS A 27 7.00 34.92 -8.51
C LYS A 27 7.48 33.61 -7.86
N GLY A 28 8.12 33.69 -6.69
CA GLY A 28 8.52 32.53 -5.89
C GLY A 28 7.32 31.71 -5.41
N ALA A 29 6.25 32.36 -4.96
CA ALA A 29 5.02 31.69 -4.55
C ALA A 29 4.29 31.04 -5.74
N GLN A 30 4.24 31.70 -6.90
CA GLN A 30 3.64 31.17 -8.13
C GLN A 30 4.39 29.92 -8.64
N THR A 31 5.72 29.97 -8.67
CA THR A 31 6.56 28.83 -9.04
C THR A 31 6.46 27.70 -8.02
N GLY A 32 6.49 28.00 -6.72
CA GLY A 32 6.29 27.03 -5.64
C GLY A 32 4.93 26.33 -5.73
N ARG A 33 3.84 27.07 -5.99
CA ARG A 33 2.50 26.51 -6.21
C ARG A 33 2.47 25.57 -7.40
N ASN A 34 3.09 25.94 -8.52
CA ASN A 34 3.14 25.09 -9.71
C ASN A 34 3.91 23.79 -9.47
N LEU A 35 5.01 23.83 -8.70
CA LEU A 35 5.78 22.65 -8.32
C LEU A 35 4.99 21.72 -7.40
N LEU A 36 4.33 22.29 -6.38
CA LEU A 36 3.48 21.51 -5.46
C LEU A 36 2.29 20.87 -6.18
N LYS A 37 1.68 21.59 -7.14
CA LYS A 37 0.59 21.04 -7.97
C LYS A 37 1.06 19.89 -8.85
N LYS A 38 2.23 20.01 -9.50
CA LYS A 38 2.82 18.91 -10.28
C LYS A 38 3.13 17.68 -9.40
N LYS A 39 3.63 17.90 -8.18
CA LYS A 39 3.88 16.82 -7.20
C LYS A 39 2.58 16.13 -6.78
N SER A 40 1.52 16.89 -6.48
CA SER A 40 0.21 16.33 -6.09
C SER A 40 -0.46 15.57 -7.24
N ASP A 41 -0.35 16.07 -8.47
CA ASP A 41 -0.91 15.42 -9.66
C ASP A 41 -0.20 14.09 -9.93
N ALA A 42 1.13 14.05 -9.82
CA ALA A 42 1.92 12.83 -9.94
C ALA A 42 1.55 11.80 -8.86
N LEU A 43 1.40 12.23 -7.60
CA LEU A 43 1.02 11.35 -6.50
C LEU A 43 -0.41 10.81 -6.66
N THR A 44 -1.34 11.65 -7.14
CA THR A 44 -2.72 11.25 -7.43
C THR A 44 -2.79 10.23 -8.57
N LEU A 45 -1.98 10.41 -9.62
CA LEU A 45 -1.91 9.46 -10.73
C LEU A 45 -1.38 8.09 -10.25
N ARG A 46 -0.31 8.09 -9.45
CA ARG A 46 0.25 6.87 -8.85
C ARG A 46 -0.75 6.19 -7.92
N PHE A 47 -1.46 6.95 -7.10
CA PHE A 47 -2.50 6.42 -6.22
C PHE A 47 -3.62 5.74 -7.02
N ARG A 48 -4.08 6.33 -8.12
CA ARG A 48 -5.06 5.70 -9.02
C ARG A 48 -4.54 4.41 -9.65
N GLN A 49 -3.26 4.36 -10.04
CA GLN A 49 -2.65 3.12 -10.55
C GLN A 49 -2.64 2.02 -9.48
N ILE A 50 -2.28 2.36 -8.24
CA ILE A 50 -2.28 1.41 -7.11
C ILE A 50 -3.70 0.92 -6.83
N LEU A 51 -4.70 1.80 -6.83
CA LEU A 51 -6.10 1.40 -6.63
C LEU A 51 -6.60 0.41 -7.68
N LYS A 52 -6.27 0.62 -8.96
CA LYS A 52 -6.63 -0.32 -10.03
C LYS A 52 -6.00 -1.70 -9.78
N LYS A 53 -4.70 -1.73 -9.45
CA LYS A 53 -3.99 -2.97 -9.10
C LYS A 53 -4.60 -3.68 -7.89
N ILE A 54 -5.05 -2.94 -6.87
CA ILE A 54 -5.71 -3.52 -5.69
C ILE A 54 -7.00 -4.24 -6.10
N ILE A 55 -7.82 -3.63 -6.96
CA ILE A 55 -9.08 -4.24 -7.39
C ILE A 55 -8.80 -5.52 -8.18
N GLU A 56 -7.88 -5.47 -9.14
CA GLU A 56 -7.48 -6.63 -9.95
C GLU A 56 -6.97 -7.77 -9.06
N THR A 57 -6.04 -7.47 -8.15
CA THR A 57 -5.43 -8.47 -7.27
C THR A 57 -6.43 -9.01 -6.24
N LYS A 58 -7.38 -8.20 -5.76
CA LYS A 58 -8.45 -8.64 -4.83
C LYS A 58 -9.39 -9.63 -5.51
N MET A 59 -9.73 -9.41 -6.77
CA MET A 59 -10.54 -10.35 -7.56
C MET A 59 -9.81 -11.70 -7.73
N LEU A 60 -8.54 -11.65 -8.16
CA LEU A 60 -7.71 -12.84 -8.31
C LEU A 60 -7.52 -13.61 -7.00
N MET A 61 -7.30 -12.90 -5.88
CA MET A 61 -7.21 -13.52 -4.55
C MET A 61 -8.50 -14.25 -4.18
N GLY A 62 -9.67 -13.67 -4.48
CA GLY A 62 -10.96 -14.31 -4.20
C GLY A 62 -11.14 -15.63 -4.95
N GLU A 63 -10.61 -15.74 -6.18
CA GLU A 63 -10.63 -16.97 -6.96
C GLU A 63 -9.66 -18.02 -6.41
N VAL A 64 -8.41 -17.63 -6.16
CA VAL A 64 -7.37 -18.54 -5.64
C VAL A 64 -7.71 -19.05 -4.23
N MET A 65 -8.28 -18.20 -3.37
CA MET A 65 -8.72 -18.60 -2.03
C MET A 65 -9.87 -19.60 -2.10
N ARG A 66 -10.81 -19.41 -3.04
CA ARG A 66 -11.91 -20.36 -3.28
C ARG A 66 -11.38 -21.72 -3.72
N GLU A 67 -10.45 -21.73 -4.67
CA GLU A 67 -9.79 -22.97 -5.13
C GLU A 67 -9.04 -23.66 -3.99
N ALA A 68 -8.29 -22.91 -3.18
CA ALA A 68 -7.59 -23.45 -2.01
C ALA A 68 -8.56 -24.05 -0.97
N ALA A 69 -9.70 -23.40 -0.72
CA ALA A 69 -10.73 -23.90 0.18
C ALA A 69 -11.37 -25.20 -0.33
N PHE A 70 -11.60 -25.33 -1.66
CA PHE A 70 -12.05 -26.58 -2.26
C PHE A 70 -11.00 -27.70 -2.11
N SER A 71 -9.72 -27.40 -2.38
CA SER A 71 -8.64 -28.37 -2.15
C SER A 71 -8.56 -28.83 -0.68
N LEU A 72 -8.89 -27.94 0.28
CA LEU A 72 -8.96 -28.30 1.69
C LEU A 72 -10.08 -29.31 1.98
N ALA A 73 -11.25 -29.12 1.36
CA ALA A 73 -12.36 -30.05 1.49
C ALA A 73 -12.01 -31.43 0.89
N GLU A 74 -11.36 -31.48 -0.27
CA GLU A 74 -10.90 -32.73 -0.90
C GLU A 74 -9.85 -33.46 -0.05
N ALA A 75 -8.89 -32.72 0.51
CA ALA A 75 -7.90 -33.27 1.42
C ALA A 75 -8.56 -33.83 2.69
N LYS A 76 -9.55 -33.12 3.28
CA LYS A 76 -10.28 -33.59 4.46
C LYS A 76 -11.12 -34.83 4.16
N PHE A 77 -11.73 -34.90 2.98
CA PHE A 77 -12.50 -36.07 2.57
C PHE A 77 -11.64 -37.33 2.42
N THR A 78 -10.42 -37.18 1.90
CA THR A 78 -9.52 -38.32 1.61
C THR A 78 -8.66 -38.74 2.80
N ALA A 79 -8.10 -37.79 3.55
CA ALA A 79 -7.18 -38.04 4.65
C ALA A 79 -7.85 -38.01 6.04
N GLY A 80 -9.11 -37.57 6.14
CA GLY A 80 -9.80 -37.37 7.42
C GLY A 80 -9.35 -36.11 8.15
N ASP A 81 -9.48 -36.11 9.48
CA ASP A 81 -9.11 -34.95 10.32
C ASP A 81 -7.60 -34.89 10.58
N PHE A 82 -6.87 -34.19 9.70
CA PHE A 82 -5.44 -33.85 9.87
C PHE A 82 -5.22 -32.48 10.54
N SER A 83 -6.29 -31.74 10.85
CA SER A 83 -6.23 -30.38 11.41
C SER A 83 -5.48 -30.32 12.74
N THR A 84 -5.76 -31.25 13.65
CA THR A 84 -5.09 -31.35 14.97
C THR A 84 -3.60 -31.63 14.83
N THR A 85 -3.24 -32.55 13.92
CA THR A 85 -1.85 -32.92 13.65
C THR A 85 -1.06 -31.74 13.10
N VAL A 86 -1.64 -30.96 12.18
CA VAL A 86 -0.99 -29.76 11.62
C VAL A 86 -0.80 -28.69 12.70
N ILE A 87 -1.82 -28.43 13.53
CA ILE A 87 -1.75 -27.42 14.59
C ILE A 87 -0.71 -27.79 15.66
N GLN A 88 -0.56 -29.08 15.98
CA GLN A 88 0.41 -29.56 16.96
C GLN A 88 1.86 -29.56 16.44
N ASN A 89 2.07 -29.71 15.13
CA ASN A 89 3.40 -29.81 14.51
C ASN A 89 3.90 -28.48 13.92
N VAL A 90 3.55 -27.33 14.53
CA VAL A 90 4.06 -26.01 14.12
C VAL A 90 5.34 -25.68 14.90
N ASN A 91 6.48 -25.62 14.22
CA ASN A 91 7.77 -25.25 14.84
C ASN A 91 8.33 -23.94 14.26
N LYS A 92 8.67 -23.94 12.96
CA LYS A 92 9.21 -22.77 12.26
C LYS A 92 8.36 -22.43 11.04
N ALA A 93 8.21 -21.14 10.77
CA ALA A 93 7.53 -20.66 9.57
C ALA A 93 8.41 -20.84 8.32
N GLN A 94 7.84 -21.45 7.28
CA GLN A 94 8.49 -21.68 5.98
C GLN A 94 8.52 -20.40 5.12
N VAL A 95 7.44 -19.61 5.16
CA VAL A 95 7.32 -18.33 4.46
C VAL A 95 7.40 -17.22 5.48
N LYS A 96 8.30 -16.26 5.24
CA LYS A 96 8.48 -15.07 6.08
C LYS A 96 8.45 -13.82 5.21
N ILE A 97 8.21 -12.68 5.85
CA ILE A 97 8.01 -11.40 5.16
C ILE A 97 9.14 -10.45 5.56
N ARG A 98 9.70 -9.74 4.57
CA ARG A 98 10.67 -8.66 4.77
C ARG A 98 10.05 -7.35 4.34
N ALA A 99 10.19 -6.32 5.17
CA ALA A 99 9.79 -4.96 4.82
C ALA A 99 10.93 -4.24 4.09
N LYS A 100 10.62 -3.65 2.95
CA LYS A 100 11.48 -2.80 2.13
C LYS A 100 10.85 -1.41 2.03
N LYS A 101 11.68 -0.39 1.79
CA LYS A 101 11.23 0.98 1.58
C LYS A 101 11.37 1.32 0.10
N ASP A 102 10.29 1.77 -0.52
CA ASP A 102 10.27 2.28 -1.89
C ASP A 102 9.99 3.78 -1.90
N ASN A 103 10.64 4.55 -2.78
CA ASN A 103 10.56 6.01 -2.79
C ASN A 103 9.82 6.49 -4.04
N VAL A 104 8.61 7.00 -3.87
CA VAL A 104 7.79 7.52 -4.97
C VAL A 104 7.45 8.98 -4.74
N ALA A 105 7.87 9.86 -5.65
CA ALA A 105 7.59 11.30 -5.61
C ALA A 105 7.97 11.99 -4.28
N GLY A 106 9.03 11.51 -3.63
CA GLY A 106 9.51 12.02 -2.33
C GLY A 106 8.73 11.48 -1.12
N VAL A 107 7.96 10.41 -1.29
CA VAL A 107 7.28 9.67 -0.22
C VAL A 107 7.89 8.27 -0.11
N THR A 108 8.31 7.88 1.09
CA THR A 108 8.76 6.52 1.41
C THR A 108 7.55 5.62 1.68
N LEU A 109 7.27 4.67 0.79
CA LEU A 109 6.24 3.65 0.95
C LEU A 109 6.87 2.34 1.44
N PRO A 110 6.31 1.69 2.47
CA PRO A 110 6.72 0.35 2.82
C PRO A 110 6.16 -0.64 1.80
N VAL A 111 7.03 -1.53 1.31
CA VAL A 111 6.71 -2.65 0.41
C VAL A 111 7.12 -3.94 1.11
N PHE A 112 6.31 -4.98 1.00
CA PHE A 112 6.61 -6.28 1.59
C PHE A 112 7.09 -7.25 0.51
N GLU A 113 8.20 -7.94 0.78
CA GLU A 113 8.72 -9.02 -0.05
C GLU A 113 8.60 -10.32 0.76
N HIS A 114 8.03 -11.37 0.16
CA HIS A 114 8.02 -12.70 0.76
C HIS A 114 9.37 -13.39 0.51
N TYR A 115 9.83 -14.17 1.48
CA TYR A 115 11.01 -14.98 1.34
C TYR A 115 10.77 -16.38 1.92
N HIS A 116 11.28 -17.40 1.23
CA HIS A 116 11.21 -18.78 1.67
C HIS A 116 12.46 -19.11 2.49
N GLU A 117 12.28 -19.37 3.78
CA GLU A 117 13.34 -19.92 4.62
C GLU A 117 13.19 -21.44 4.55
N GLY A 118 13.95 -22.06 3.65
CA GLY A 118 13.75 -23.45 3.25
C GLY A 118 13.90 -24.43 4.41
N THR A 119 12.79 -25.03 4.83
CA THR A 119 12.68 -26.38 5.40
C THR A 119 11.20 -26.78 5.34
N ASP A 120 10.85 -27.85 4.62
CA ASP A 120 9.48 -28.39 4.59
C ASP A 120 9.27 -29.29 5.82
N SER A 121 8.72 -28.75 6.90
CA SER A 121 8.48 -29.50 8.15
C SER A 121 7.39 -30.58 8.03
N TYR A 122 6.61 -30.55 6.94
CA TYR A 122 5.41 -31.38 6.76
C TYR A 122 5.55 -32.42 5.63
N GLU A 123 6.77 -32.73 5.19
CA GLU A 123 6.99 -33.71 4.12
C GLU A 123 6.52 -35.13 4.53
N LEU A 124 6.63 -35.46 5.83
CA LEU A 124 6.23 -36.76 6.37
C LEU A 124 4.72 -36.92 6.69
N THR A 125 3.93 -35.85 6.74
CA THR A 125 2.53 -35.92 7.24
C THR A 125 1.51 -36.48 6.24
N GLY A 126 1.95 -37.04 5.10
CA GLY A 126 1.08 -37.51 4.02
C GLY A 126 1.35 -38.93 3.50
N LEU A 127 2.26 -39.69 4.11
CA LEU A 127 2.75 -40.97 3.55
C LEU A 127 1.75 -42.15 3.62
N ALA A 128 0.76 -42.11 4.52
CA ALA A 128 -0.08 -43.28 4.79
C ALA A 128 -1.34 -43.37 3.91
N ARG A 129 -1.97 -42.23 3.52
CA ARG A 129 -3.11 -42.09 2.58
C ARG A 129 -3.41 -40.60 2.39
N GLY A 130 -3.58 -40.14 1.15
CA GLY A 130 -3.98 -38.74 0.85
C GLY A 130 -2.82 -37.72 0.71
N GLY A 131 -1.56 -38.15 0.71
CA GLY A 131 -0.40 -37.26 0.58
C GLY A 131 -0.38 -36.42 -0.71
N GLU A 132 -0.91 -36.96 -1.81
CA GLU A 132 -1.01 -36.20 -3.06
C GLU A 132 -1.97 -35.00 -2.93
N GLN A 133 -3.12 -35.20 -2.28
CA GLN A 133 -4.09 -34.13 -2.05
C GLN A 133 -3.56 -33.10 -1.05
N LEU A 134 -2.80 -33.56 -0.04
CA LEU A 134 -2.11 -32.66 0.89
C LEU A 134 -1.01 -31.84 0.19
N ALA A 135 -0.29 -32.42 -0.77
CA ALA A 135 0.70 -31.69 -1.57
C ALA A 135 0.04 -30.65 -2.49
N LYS A 136 -1.11 -30.98 -3.12
CA LYS A 136 -1.90 -30.02 -3.91
C LYS A 136 -2.42 -28.88 -3.03
N LEU A 137 -2.97 -29.20 -1.86
CA LEU A 137 -3.41 -28.24 -0.85
C LEU A 137 -2.29 -27.24 -0.51
N LYS A 138 -1.10 -27.74 -0.16
CA LYS A 138 0.06 -26.89 0.19
C LYS A 138 0.43 -25.95 -0.94
N ARG A 139 0.45 -26.41 -2.20
CA ARG A 139 0.78 -25.57 -3.36
C ARG A 139 -0.26 -24.47 -3.57
N ASN A 140 -1.55 -24.78 -3.40
CA ASN A 140 -2.63 -23.80 -3.56
C ASN A 140 -2.63 -22.75 -2.44
N TYR A 141 -2.42 -23.18 -1.19
CA TYR A 141 -2.28 -22.25 -0.06
C TYR A 141 -0.98 -21.43 -0.11
N ALA A 142 0.12 -21.98 -0.62
CA ALA A 142 1.36 -21.23 -0.81
C ALA A 142 1.15 -20.05 -1.78
N LYS A 143 0.51 -20.32 -2.93
CA LYS A 143 0.12 -19.28 -3.90
C LYS A 143 -0.83 -18.24 -3.29
N ALA A 144 -1.80 -18.69 -2.49
CA ALA A 144 -2.73 -17.79 -1.81
C ALA A 144 -2.01 -16.85 -0.83
N VAL A 145 -1.03 -17.36 -0.07
CA VAL A 145 -0.22 -16.56 0.87
C VAL A 145 0.65 -15.55 0.12
N GLU A 146 1.27 -15.93 -1.00
CA GLU A 146 2.04 -15.01 -1.84
C GLU A 146 1.19 -13.82 -2.31
N LEU A 147 -0.02 -14.09 -2.84
CA LEU A 147 -0.96 -13.05 -3.26
C LEU A 147 -1.46 -12.18 -2.10
N LEU A 148 -1.68 -12.77 -0.92
CA LEU A 148 -2.05 -12.02 0.29
C LEU A 148 -0.95 -11.05 0.74
N VAL A 149 0.32 -11.46 0.65
CA VAL A 149 1.45 -10.59 0.97
C VAL A 149 1.53 -9.42 -0.02
N GLU A 150 1.33 -9.69 -1.31
CA GLU A 150 1.31 -8.64 -2.33
C GLU A 150 0.15 -7.66 -2.09
N LEU A 151 -1.05 -8.15 -1.81
CA LEU A 151 -2.20 -7.33 -1.46
C LEU A 151 -1.98 -6.48 -0.21
N ALA A 152 -1.42 -7.07 0.85
CA ALA A 152 -1.09 -6.34 2.07
C ALA A 152 -0.09 -5.20 1.79
N SER A 153 0.89 -5.42 0.92
CA SER A 153 1.83 -4.37 0.51
C SER A 153 1.14 -3.22 -0.22
N LEU A 154 0.23 -3.53 -1.14
CA LEU A 154 -0.55 -2.53 -1.87
C LEU A 154 -1.49 -1.77 -0.93
N GLN A 155 -2.15 -2.44 0.01
CA GLN A 155 -3.04 -1.81 0.99
C GLN A 155 -2.30 -0.84 1.92
N VAL A 156 -1.17 -1.25 2.49
CA VAL A 156 -0.38 -0.39 3.38
C VAL A 156 0.16 0.82 2.62
N SER A 157 0.66 0.61 1.39
CA SER A 157 1.15 1.70 0.55
C SER A 157 0.04 2.69 0.18
N SER A 158 -1.16 2.20 -0.14
CA SER A 158 -2.34 3.02 -0.47
C SER A 158 -2.81 3.84 0.74
N ASN A 159 -2.88 3.24 1.93
CA ASN A 159 -3.24 3.94 3.16
C ASN A 159 -2.25 5.07 3.48
N ARG A 160 -0.94 4.81 3.35
CA ARG A 160 0.10 5.84 3.54
C ARG A 160 0.02 6.95 2.51
N ALA A 161 -0.17 6.62 1.23
CA ALA A 161 -0.31 7.63 0.18
C ALA A 161 -1.57 8.49 0.38
N GLY A 162 -2.69 7.88 0.78
CA GLY A 162 -3.95 8.57 1.05
C GLY A 162 -3.84 9.55 2.23
N GLU A 163 -3.13 9.18 3.30
CA GLU A 163 -2.87 10.07 4.44
C GLU A 163 -2.13 11.35 4.03
N LEU A 164 -1.16 11.24 3.12
CA LEU A 164 -0.36 12.37 2.62
C LEU A 164 -1.10 13.25 1.60
N LEU A 165 -2.08 12.69 0.89
CA LEU A 165 -2.91 13.43 -0.08
C LEU A 165 -4.02 14.26 0.59
N LYS A 166 -4.56 13.82 1.74
CA LYS A 166 -5.63 14.51 2.49
C LYS A 166 -5.38 16.01 2.75
N PRO A 167 -4.20 16.47 3.21
CA PRO A 167 -3.95 17.90 3.42
C PRO A 167 -3.76 18.70 2.12
N SER A 168 -3.56 18.03 0.97
CA SER A 168 -3.16 18.67 -0.30
C SER A 168 -4.34 19.00 -1.22
N SER A 169 -5.43 18.24 -1.13
CA SER A 169 -6.60 18.38 -2.01
C SER A 169 -7.89 18.04 -1.25
N CYS A 170 -8.57 19.07 -0.73
CA CYS A 170 -9.73 18.93 0.14
C CYS A 170 -10.98 18.29 -0.54
N VAL A 171 -11.00 18.01 -1.86
CA VAL A 171 -12.27 17.78 -2.57
C VAL A 171 -12.49 16.33 -3.07
N VAL A 172 -11.49 15.44 -3.13
CA VAL A 172 -11.67 14.15 -3.85
C VAL A 172 -11.55 12.89 -2.96
N SER A 173 -11.12 13.02 -1.69
CA SER A 173 -10.75 11.86 -0.86
C SER A 173 -11.78 11.42 0.19
N GLY A 174 -13.03 11.86 0.10
CA GLY A 174 -14.09 11.50 1.08
C GLY A 174 -14.72 10.12 0.84
N TYR A 175 -14.90 9.71 -0.42
CA TYR A 175 -15.65 8.51 -0.77
C TYR A 175 -14.80 7.23 -0.83
N ILE A 176 -13.51 7.34 -1.18
CA ILE A 176 -12.64 6.17 -1.37
C ILE A 176 -12.07 5.65 -0.05
N SER A 177 -11.80 6.54 0.93
CA SER A 177 -11.32 6.12 2.26
C SER A 177 -12.38 5.39 3.08
N ARG A 178 -13.67 5.68 2.89
CA ARG A 178 -14.73 4.97 3.62
C ARG A 178 -14.94 3.56 3.07
N SER A 179 -15.01 3.38 1.75
CA SER A 179 -15.28 2.06 1.16
C SER A 179 -14.16 1.05 1.43
N LEU A 180 -12.89 1.47 1.44
CA LEU A 180 -11.77 0.56 1.67
C LEU A 180 -11.59 0.17 3.15
N VAL A 181 -11.92 1.04 4.10
CA VAL A 181 -11.83 0.71 5.53
C VAL A 181 -12.93 -0.27 5.94
N TYR A 182 -14.16 -0.14 5.40
CA TYR A 182 -15.23 -1.10 5.66
C TYR A 182 -14.99 -2.46 4.99
N ASP A 183 -14.43 -2.49 3.78
CA ASP A 183 -14.10 -3.75 3.09
C ASP A 183 -12.93 -4.53 3.72
N SER A 184 -12.01 -3.84 4.41
CA SER A 184 -10.85 -4.47 5.06
C SER A 184 -11.19 -5.06 6.42
N LEU A 185 -12.23 -4.55 7.09
CA LEU A 185 -12.66 -4.98 8.42
C LEU A 185 -13.79 -6.03 8.40
N PHE A 186 -14.55 -6.14 7.30
CA PHE A 186 -15.74 -7.00 7.26
C PHE A 186 -15.61 -8.27 6.42
N LEU A 187 -14.56 -8.40 5.60
CA LEU A 187 -14.46 -9.50 4.62
C LEU A 187 -13.33 -10.53 4.80
N PRO A 188 -12.79 -10.82 6.00
CA PRO A 188 -12.05 -12.06 6.21
C PRO A 188 -12.86 -13.17 6.92
N PHE A 189 -14.17 -12.98 7.19
CA PHE A 189 -14.94 -13.90 8.06
C PHE A 189 -16.33 -14.34 7.58
N LEU A 190 -16.66 -14.22 6.29
CA LEU A 190 -17.85 -14.87 5.72
C LEU A 190 -17.49 -15.78 4.55
#